data_AF-A0A453T9D7-F1
#
_entry.id   AF-A0A453T9D7-F1
#
_cell.length_a   1.000
_cell.length_b   1.000
_cell.length_c   1.000
_cell.angle_alpha   90.00
_cell.angle_beta   90.00
_cell.angle_gamma   90.00
#
_symmetry.space_group_name_H-M   'P 1'
#
loop_
_entity.id
_entity.type
_entity.pdbx_description
1 polymer ?
#
loop_
_entity_poly.entity_id
_entity_poly.type
_entity_poly.pdbx_seq_one_letter_code
_entity_poly.pdbx_strand_id
1 'polypeptide(L)'
;VPGTTNYSMVFYFVSKKLIPNSLLQRFVDGDDEFRNSRFKLIPSVPKGSWIVRQSVGSTPCLLGKAVDITYIRGANYLEIDVDIGSSTVANGVLGLVCGVITTLVVDMAFLVQVHIFAI
;
A
#
# COMPACT_ATOMS: atom_id res chain seq x y z
N VAL A 1 -17.50 12.30 -21.03
CA VAL A 1 -16.16 12.91 -21.10
C VAL A 1 -15.18 11.90 -20.52
N PRO A 2 -14.09 11.48 -21.20
CA PRO A 2 -13.12 10.61 -20.55
C PRO A 2 -12.44 11.44 -19.45
N GLY A 3 -12.60 11.05 -18.19
CA GLY A 3 -11.85 11.61 -17.07
C GLY A 3 -10.40 11.13 -17.09
N THR A 4 -9.57 11.66 -16.20
CA THR A 4 -8.23 11.12 -15.97
C THR A 4 -8.32 9.65 -15.56
N THR A 5 -7.51 8.78 -16.17
CA THR A 5 -7.43 7.38 -15.78
C THR A 5 -6.91 7.31 -14.34
N ASN A 6 -7.76 6.87 -13.42
CA ASN A 6 -7.37 6.63 -12.04
C ASN A 6 -6.96 5.17 -11.88
N TYR A 7 -5.83 4.96 -11.23
CA TYR A 7 -5.32 3.64 -10.91
C TYR A 7 -5.44 3.41 -9.41
N SER A 8 -5.95 2.24 -9.04
CA SER A 8 -5.96 1.77 -7.66
C SER A 8 -5.26 0.41 -7.60
N MET A 9 -4.64 0.14 -6.46
CA MET A 9 -4.25 -1.21 -6.06
C MET A 9 -5.17 -1.69 -4.94
N VAL A 10 -5.97 -2.72 -5.23
CA VAL A 10 -6.91 -3.31 -4.27
C VAL A 10 -6.35 -4.64 -3.76
N PHE A 11 -6.19 -4.76 -2.45
CA PHE A 11 -5.67 -5.95 -1.79
C PHE A 11 -6.71 -6.57 -0.86
N TYR A 12 -6.91 -7.88 -0.95
CA TYR A 12 -7.78 -8.65 -0.06
C TYR A 12 -6.93 -9.52 0.87
N PHE A 13 -6.93 -9.20 2.17
CA PHE A 13 -6.26 -9.98 3.19
C PHE A 13 -7.27 -10.85 3.93
N VAL A 14 -7.15 -12.16 3.79
CA VAL A 14 -8.04 -13.15 4.42
C VAL A 14 -7.32 -13.79 5.60
N SER A 15 -8.02 -13.93 6.73
CA SER A 15 -7.52 -14.68 7.88
C SER A 15 -8.58 -15.63 8.40
N LYS A 16 -8.18 -16.87 8.73
CA LYS A 16 -9.09 -17.85 9.35
C LYS A 16 -9.45 -17.48 10.78
N LYS A 17 -8.50 -16.93 11.53
CA LYS A 17 -8.68 -16.55 12.93
C LYS A 17 -7.73 -15.43 13.30
N LEU A 18 -8.27 -14.38 13.91
CA LEU A 18 -7.48 -13.34 14.55
C LEU A 18 -7.15 -13.78 15.97
N ILE A 19 -5.87 -13.69 16.35
CA ILE A 19 -5.44 -13.98 17.72
C ILE A 19 -5.94 -12.84 18.61
N PRO A 20 -6.70 -13.13 19.70
CA PRO A 20 -7.18 -12.10 20.60
C PRO A 20 -6.06 -11.21 21.13
N ASN A 21 -6.30 -9.89 21.17
CA ASN A 21 -5.37 -8.84 21.61
C ASN A 21 -4.09 -8.70 20.76
N SER A 22 -3.97 -9.42 19.64
CA SER A 22 -2.83 -9.28 18.74
C SER A 22 -2.85 -7.93 18.01
N LEU A 23 -1.66 -7.48 17.59
CA LEU A 23 -1.53 -6.27 16.77
C LEU A 23 -2.35 -6.38 15.47
N LEU A 24 -2.39 -7.58 14.87
CA LEU A 24 -3.16 -7.81 13.66
C LEU A 24 -4.66 -7.69 13.92
N GLN A 25 -5.19 -8.25 15.01
CA GLN A 25 -6.60 -8.06 15.36
C GLN A 25 -6.92 -6.57 15.53
N ARG A 26 -6.09 -5.85 16.30
CA ARG A 26 -6.27 -4.42 16.56
C ARG A 26 -6.18 -3.58 15.28
N PHE A 27 -5.35 -3.99 14.31
CA PHE A 27 -5.25 -3.34 13.01
C PHE A 27 -6.51 -3.58 12.17
N VAL A 28 -6.97 -4.83 12.13
CA VAL A 28 -8.15 -5.24 11.36
C VAL A 28 -9.41 -4.58 11.91
N ASP A 29 -9.59 -4.54 13.22
CA ASP A 29 -10.77 -4.00 13.90
C ASP A 29 -10.62 -2.50 14.29
N GLY A 30 -9.46 -1.89 14.01
CA GLY A 30 -9.16 -0.50 14.37
C GLY A 30 -9.83 0.54 13.46
N ASP A 31 -9.54 1.81 13.70
CA ASP A 31 -9.94 2.90 12.80
C ASP A 31 -8.87 3.16 11.73
N ASP A 32 -9.20 4.05 10.78
CA ASP A 32 -8.32 4.36 9.65
C ASP A 32 -7.06 5.11 10.09
N GLU A 33 -7.11 5.93 11.15
CA GLU A 33 -5.93 6.58 11.70
C GLU A 33 -4.92 5.54 12.24
N PHE A 34 -5.42 4.54 12.98
CA PHE A 34 -4.64 3.44 13.49
C PHE A 34 -4.03 2.60 12.36
N ARG A 35 -4.79 2.35 11.30
CA ARG A 35 -4.35 1.59 10.12
C ARG A 35 -3.33 2.36 9.29
N ASN A 36 -3.60 3.61 8.95
CA ASN A 36 -2.73 4.47 8.15
C ASN A 36 -1.38 4.73 8.81
N SER A 37 -1.34 4.79 10.14
CA SER A 37 -0.09 4.93 10.88
C SER A 37 0.74 3.65 10.96
N ARG A 38 0.22 2.50 10.50
CA ARG A 38 0.87 1.18 10.67
C ARG A 38 1.02 0.35 9.40
N PHE A 39 0.18 0.56 8.38
CA PHE A 39 0.24 -0.20 7.14
C PHE A 39 1.44 0.23 6.31
N LYS A 40 2.43 -0.65 6.20
CA LYS A 40 3.72 -0.40 5.55
C LYS A 40 3.88 -1.29 4.33
N LEU A 41 4.29 -0.69 3.22
CA LEU A 41 4.72 -1.39 2.01
C LEU A 41 6.24 -1.26 1.87
N ILE A 42 6.88 -2.37 1.53
CA ILE A 42 8.26 -2.42 1.07
C ILE A 42 8.21 -2.90 -0.38
N PRO A 43 8.40 -2.01 -1.37
CA PRO A 43 8.50 -2.39 -2.77
C PRO A 43 9.95 -2.76 -3.12
N SER A 44 10.12 -3.58 -4.15
CA SER A 44 11.40 -3.78 -4.83
C SER A 44 11.14 -4.11 -6.30
N VAL A 45 11.96 -3.59 -7.21
CA VAL A 45 11.84 -3.85 -8.66
C VAL A 45 12.99 -4.75 -9.10
N PRO A 46 12.84 -6.09 -9.01
CA PRO A 46 13.91 -7.02 -9.37
C PRO A 46 14.27 -6.94 -10.86
N LYS A 47 13.28 -6.71 -11.72
CA LYS A 47 13.45 -6.58 -13.17
C LYS A 47 12.91 -5.22 -13.62
N GLY A 48 13.79 -4.38 -14.16
CA GLY A 48 13.45 -3.05 -14.64
C GLY A 48 14.69 -2.23 -14.98
N SER A 49 14.53 -1.19 -15.78
CA SER A 49 15.59 -0.22 -16.05
C SER A 49 15.94 0.55 -14.77
N TRP A 50 17.16 1.10 -14.71
CA TRP A 50 17.62 1.88 -13.57
C TRP A 50 16.66 3.02 -13.20
N ILE A 51 16.11 3.72 -14.21
CA ILE A 51 15.17 4.83 -14.00
C ILE A 51 13.89 4.36 -13.30
N VAL A 52 13.33 3.21 -13.70
CA VAL A 52 12.13 2.63 -13.06
C VAL A 52 12.42 2.25 -11.61
N ARG A 53 13.56 1.59 -11.35
CA ARG A 53 13.97 1.21 -10.00
C ARG A 53 14.12 2.42 -9.09
N GLN A 54 14.71 3.51 -9.61
CA GLN A 54 14.88 4.74 -8.85
C GLN A 54 13.54 5.44 -8.58
N SER A 55 12.61 5.45 -9.54
CA SER A 55 11.30 6.08 -9.37
C SER A 55 10.40 5.35 -8.37
N VAL A 56 10.39 4.01 -8.39
CA VAL A 56 9.61 3.21 -7.43
C VAL A 56 10.29 3.20 -6.05
N GLY A 57 11.62 3.13 -6.02
CA GLY A 57 12.41 3.03 -4.80
C GLY A 57 12.32 1.64 -4.14
N SER A 58 13.03 1.49 -3.03
CA SER A 58 13.02 0.28 -2.19
C SER A 58 12.86 0.58 -0.70
N THR A 59 12.56 1.83 -0.37
CA THR A 59 12.44 2.29 1.01
C THR A 59 11.06 1.92 1.54
N PRO A 60 10.96 1.33 2.74
CA PRO A 60 9.68 1.09 3.37
C PRO A 60 8.87 2.38 3.55
N CYS A 61 7.61 2.38 3.14
CA CYS A 61 6.73 3.55 3.22
C CYS A 61 5.45 3.20 4.01
N LEU A 62 4.96 4.13 4.83
CA LEU A 62 3.61 4.06 5.39
C LEU A 62 2.62 4.51 4.34
N LEU A 63 1.92 3.57 3.73
CA LEU A 63 1.06 3.86 2.58
C LEU A 63 -0.04 4.88 2.92
N GLY A 64 -0.69 4.72 4.07
CA GLY A 64 -1.74 5.64 4.51
C GLY A 64 -1.27 7.05 4.88
N LYS A 65 0.04 7.35 4.74
CA LYS A 65 0.58 8.71 4.81
C LYS A 65 0.95 9.29 3.44
N ALA A 66 1.03 8.45 2.41
CA ALA A 66 1.49 8.82 1.07
C ALA A 66 0.36 8.89 0.04
N VAL A 67 -0.68 8.10 0.25
CA VAL A 67 -1.86 7.93 -0.61
C VAL A 67 -3.08 7.70 0.26
N ASP A 68 -4.26 8.00 -0.27
CA ASP A 68 -5.53 7.76 0.40
C ASP A 68 -5.85 6.27 0.32
N ILE A 69 -6.43 5.74 1.39
CA ILE A 69 -6.74 4.32 1.51
C ILE A 69 -8.15 4.17 2.05
N THR A 70 -8.95 3.38 1.34
CA THR A 70 -10.26 2.93 1.82
C THR A 70 -10.12 1.52 2.40
N TYR A 71 -10.55 1.34 3.65
CA TYR A 71 -10.53 0.05 4.32
C TYR A 71 -11.94 -0.53 4.42
N ILE A 72 -12.14 -1.75 3.94
CA ILE A 72 -13.43 -2.45 4.01
C ILE A 72 -13.25 -3.70 4.86
N ARG A 73 -13.81 -3.68 6.07
CA ARG A 73 -13.81 -4.82 6.99
C ARG A 73 -15.01 -5.72 6.67
N GLY A 74 -14.76 -6.80 5.94
CA GLY A 74 -15.73 -7.90 5.75
C GLY A 74 -15.79 -8.84 6.95
N ALA A 75 -16.51 -9.95 6.87
CA ALA A 75 -16.59 -10.92 7.97
C ALA A 75 -15.24 -11.61 8.25
N ASN A 76 -14.57 -12.10 7.21
CA ASN A 76 -13.35 -12.90 7.26
C ASN A 76 -12.17 -12.29 6.48
N TYR A 77 -12.34 -11.08 5.96
CA TYR A 77 -11.32 -10.38 5.20
C TYR A 77 -11.25 -8.90 5.58
N LEU A 78 -10.11 -8.31 5.27
CA LEU A 78 -9.90 -6.86 5.20
C LEU A 78 -9.49 -6.53 3.77
N GLU A 79 -10.27 -5.69 3.12
CA GLU A 79 -9.92 -5.09 1.84
C GLU A 79 -9.27 -3.74 2.07
N ILE A 80 -8.20 -3.49 1.32
CA ILE A 80 -7.39 -2.27 1.36
C ILE A 80 -7.31 -1.76 -0.08
N ASP A 81 -8.10 -0.74 -0.38
CA ASP A 81 -8.11 -0.05 -1.66
C ASP A 81 -7.20 1.18 -1.57
N VAL A 82 -6.07 1.11 -2.27
CA VAL A 82 -5.04 2.14 -2.29
C VAL A 82 -5.23 3.00 -3.54
N ASP A 83 -5.75 4.22 -3.35
CA ASP A 83 -5.98 5.17 -4.43
C ASP A 83 -4.66 5.87 -4.80
N ILE A 84 -4.01 5.40 -5.86
CA ILE A 84 -2.79 6.03 -6.38
C ILE A 84 -3.09 7.42 -6.94
N GLY A 85 -4.32 7.60 -7.44
CA GLY A 85 -4.84 8.83 -8.00
C GLY A 85 -4.84 9.98 -7.00
N SER A 86 -4.92 9.71 -5.70
CA SER A 86 -5.00 10.75 -4.67
C SER A 86 -3.67 11.46 -4.41
N SER A 87 -2.55 10.92 -4.90
CA SER A 87 -1.20 11.47 -4.68
C SER A 87 -0.54 11.88 -5.98
N THR A 88 -0.23 13.17 -6.11
CA THR A 88 0.52 13.70 -7.26
C THR A 88 1.88 13.03 -7.41
N VAL A 89 2.53 12.66 -6.31
CA VAL A 89 3.82 11.95 -6.33
C VAL A 89 3.64 10.52 -6.86
N ALA A 90 2.65 9.78 -6.32
CA ALA A 90 2.42 8.40 -6.74
C ALA A 90 1.96 8.32 -8.21
N ASN A 91 1.07 9.22 -8.64
CA ASN A 91 0.69 9.38 -10.04
C ASN A 91 1.88 9.70 -10.95
N GLY A 92 2.79 10.57 -10.52
CA GLY A 92 4.00 10.90 -11.27
C GLY A 92 4.91 9.69 -11.47
N VAL A 93 5.11 8.89 -10.42
CA VAL A 93 5.86 7.63 -10.51
C VAL A 93 5.18 6.67 -11.47
N LEU A 94 3.87 6.47 -11.34
CA LEU A 94 3.12 5.58 -12.21
C LEU A 94 3.18 6.01 -13.68
N GLY A 95 3.05 7.32 -13.97
CA GLY A 95 3.15 7.87 -15.31
C GLY A 95 4.52 7.62 -15.96
N LEU A 96 5.61 7.78 -15.19
CA LEU A 96 6.96 7.46 -15.66
C LEU A 96 7.10 5.97 -15.97
N VAL A 97 6.62 5.12 -15.08
CA VAL A 97 6.70 3.66 -15.23
C VAL A 97 5.89 3.21 -16.45
N CYS A 98 4.61 3.59 -16.55
CA CYS A 98 3.76 3.24 -17.68
C CYS A 98 4.24 3.85 -19.01
N GLY A 99 4.92 4.99 -18.99
CA GLY A 99 5.43 5.65 -20.19
C GLY A 99 6.68 4.99 -20.79
N VAL A 100 7.43 4.22 -20.01
CA VAL A 100 8.75 3.71 -20.42
C VAL A 100 8.76 2.18 -20.62
N ILE A 101 7.89 1.43 -19.95
CA ILE A 101 7.95 -0.04 -19.97
C ILE A 101 6.62 -0.70 -20.31
N THR A 102 6.71 -1.84 -21.00
CA THR A 102 5.56 -2.71 -21.31
C THR A 102 5.34 -3.80 -20.25
N THR A 103 6.33 -4.05 -19.39
CA THR A 103 6.25 -5.07 -18.33
C THR A 103 7.03 -4.62 -17.11
N LEU A 104 6.37 -4.61 -15.95
CA LEU A 104 6.94 -4.32 -14.64
C LEU A 104 6.84 -5.55 -13.76
N VAL A 105 7.91 -5.88 -13.05
CA VAL A 105 7.86 -6.84 -11.95
C VAL A 105 8.20 -6.09 -10.67
N VAL A 106 7.26 -6.12 -9.70
CA VAL A 106 7.45 -5.54 -8.37
C VAL A 106 7.26 -6.63 -7.33
N ASP A 107 8.27 -6.81 -6.49
CA ASP A 107 8.14 -7.57 -5.26
C ASP A 107 7.56 -6.66 -4.18
N MET A 108 6.50 -7.09 -3.52
CA MET A 108 5.80 -6.30 -2.51
C MET A 108 5.72 -7.07 -1.19
N ALA A 109 6.19 -6.45 -0.11
CA ALA A 109 5.99 -6.94 1.25
C ALA A 109 5.12 -5.97 2.05
N PHE A 110 4.06 -6.48 2.67
CA PHE A 110 3.14 -5.73 3.51
C PHE A 110 3.35 -6.04 4.98
N LEU A 111 3.36 -5.00 5.82
CA LEU A 111 3.60 -5.12 7.25
C LEU A 111 2.65 -4.24 8.04
N VAL A 112 2.29 -4.69 9.24
CA VAL A 112 1.66 -3.87 10.27
C VAL A 112 2.73 -3.53 11.30
N GLN A 113 3.24 -2.29 11.27
CA GLN A 113 4.29 -1.90 12.21
C GLN A 113 3.75 -1.63 13.62
N VAL A 114 4.59 -1.87 14.62
CA VAL A 114 4.36 -1.42 15.99
C VAL A 114 4.93 -0.01 16.18
N HIS A 115 4.24 0.83 16.95
CA HIS A 115 4.83 2.07 17.47
C HIS A 115 5.39 1.77 18.85
N ILE A 116 6.71 1.77 18.98
CA ILE A 116 7.37 1.84 20.28
C ILE A 116 7.47 3.33 20.59
N PHE A 117 6.63 3.83 21.51
CA PHE A 117 7.01 5.05 22.20
C PHE A 117 8.31 4.72 22.94
N ALA A 118 9.39 5.44 22.64
CA ALA A 118 10.58 5.40 23.46
C ALA A 118 10.15 5.71 24.89
N ILE A 119 10.37 4.74 25.78
CA ILE A 119 10.22 4.90 27.22
C ILE A 119 11.35 5.80 27.73
#